data_AF-A0A8S3RTV9-F1
#
_entry.id   AF-A0A8S3RTV9-F1
#
_cell.length_a   1.000
_cell.length_b   1.000
_cell.length_c   1.000
_cell.angle_alpha   90.00
_cell.angle_beta   90.00
_cell.angle_gamma   90.00
#
_symmetry.space_group_name_H-M   'P 1'
#
loop_
_entity.id
_entity.type
_entity.pdbx_description
1 polymer ?
#
loop_
_entity_poly.entity_id
_entity_poly.type
_entity_poly.pdbx_seq_one_letter_code
_entity_poly.pdbx_strand_id
1 'polypeptide(L)'
;MLPFFVAAGHNLYAKSAYVYLSMMQRLEIDHPEVYRHFKAGHHVLRRTDRFWSGLSTDLTIEQILMRSVKSSGGLTRGRGMESQRAQWILSMPACADYNSAMQDLTGVGYCTSDQHKEATRARKERDRVDTLAILEYLTERNPFTNDVSLRNIETGVEAEPDVNVDKAESTGNKTLELMKGQKF
;
A
#
# COMPACT_ATOMS: atom_id res chain seq x y z
N MET A 1 0.90 16.61 -5.12
CA MET A 1 1.67 15.34 -5.04
C MET A 1 2.81 15.24 -6.05
N LEU A 2 2.56 15.45 -7.35
CA LEU A 2 3.63 15.39 -8.37
C LEU A 2 4.89 16.23 -8.03
N PRO A 3 4.76 17.48 -7.53
CA PRO A 3 5.95 18.28 -7.19
C PRO A 3 6.79 17.63 -6.10
N PHE A 4 6.14 17.02 -5.10
CA PHE A 4 6.82 16.35 -4.00
C PHE A 4 7.53 15.07 -4.42
N PHE A 5 6.97 14.28 -5.35
CA PHE A 5 7.68 13.12 -5.90
C PHE A 5 8.97 13.52 -6.58
N VAL A 6 8.95 14.59 -7.36
CA VAL A 6 10.14 15.09 -8.06
C VAL A 6 11.13 15.70 -7.06
N ALA A 7 10.66 16.51 -6.10
CA ALA A 7 11.51 17.11 -5.07
C ALA A 7 12.20 16.06 -4.19
N ALA A 8 11.55 14.93 -3.91
CA ALA A 8 12.11 13.80 -3.19
C ALA A 8 12.98 12.87 -4.07
N GLY A 9 13.21 13.22 -5.34
CA GLY A 9 14.00 12.41 -6.28
C GLY A 9 13.28 11.16 -6.81
N HIS A 10 12.01 10.97 -6.48
CA HIS A 10 11.15 9.87 -6.92
C HIS A 10 10.58 10.11 -8.33
N ASN A 11 11.45 10.36 -9.29
CA ASN A 11 11.07 10.74 -10.66
C ASN A 11 10.24 9.66 -11.39
N LEU A 12 10.50 8.37 -11.14
CA LEU A 12 9.72 7.28 -11.71
C LEU A 12 8.27 7.29 -11.21
N TYR A 13 8.07 7.57 -9.92
CA TYR A 13 6.74 7.73 -9.34
C TYR A 13 6.04 8.98 -9.85
N ALA A 14 6.77 10.10 -10.02
CA ALA A 14 6.21 11.30 -10.64
C ALA A 14 5.70 11.01 -12.06
N LYS A 15 6.47 10.28 -12.87
CA LYS A 15 6.08 9.89 -14.24
C LYS A 15 4.85 8.99 -14.24
N SER A 16 4.86 7.91 -13.46
CA SER A 16 3.72 6.99 -13.43
C SER A 16 2.46 7.66 -12.90
N ALA A 17 2.57 8.47 -11.85
CA ALA A 17 1.47 9.26 -11.31
C ALA A 17 0.94 10.28 -12.33
N TYR A 18 1.82 10.92 -13.11
CA TYR A 18 1.40 11.85 -14.16
C TYR A 18 0.57 11.17 -15.25
N VAL A 19 1.03 10.01 -15.75
CA VAL A 19 0.28 9.21 -16.74
C VAL A 19 -1.06 8.78 -16.16
N TYR A 20 -1.05 8.23 -14.94
CA TYR A 20 -2.26 7.81 -14.25
C TYR A 20 -3.27 8.95 -14.12
N LEU A 21 -2.84 10.13 -13.64
CA LEU A 21 -3.70 11.30 -13.50
C LEU A 21 -4.27 11.77 -14.84
N SER A 22 -3.45 11.75 -15.90
CA SER A 22 -3.87 12.11 -17.25
C SER A 22 -4.97 11.16 -17.78
N MET A 23 -4.80 9.86 -17.54
CA MET A 23 -5.82 8.85 -17.89
C MET A 23 -7.09 9.06 -17.05
N MET A 24 -6.95 9.32 -15.75
CA MET A 24 -8.09 9.53 -14.85
C MET A 24 -8.89 10.79 -15.21
N GLN A 25 -8.24 11.86 -15.67
CA GLN A 25 -8.90 13.08 -16.14
C GLN A 25 -9.76 12.85 -17.39
N ARG A 26 -9.36 11.91 -18.24
CA ARG A 26 -10.09 11.55 -19.46
C ARG A 26 -11.00 10.33 -19.29
N LEU A 27 -11.05 9.73 -18.11
CA LEU A 27 -11.74 8.47 -17.85
C LEU A 27 -13.21 8.51 -18.27
N GLU A 28 -13.91 9.62 -18.02
CA GLU A 28 -15.31 9.80 -18.41
C GLU A 28 -15.53 9.76 -19.93
N ILE A 29 -14.54 10.23 -20.70
CA ILE A 29 -14.61 10.32 -22.16
C ILE A 29 -14.14 9.00 -22.80
N ASP A 30 -12.96 8.53 -22.39
CA ASP A 30 -12.32 7.37 -23.01
C ASP A 30 -12.98 6.05 -22.56
N HIS A 31 -13.50 5.99 -21.31
CA HIS A 31 -14.11 4.80 -20.70
C HIS A 31 -15.34 5.14 -19.82
N PRO A 32 -16.46 5.61 -20.41
CA PRO A 32 -17.63 6.09 -19.66
C PRO A 32 -18.26 5.05 -18.74
N GLU A 33 -18.23 3.77 -19.13
CA GLU A 33 -18.73 2.67 -18.30
C GLU A 33 -17.91 2.50 -17.01
N VAL A 34 -16.58 2.49 -17.15
CA VAL A 34 -15.64 2.37 -16.02
C VAL A 34 -15.80 3.58 -15.10
N TYR A 35 -15.93 4.79 -15.66
CA TYR A 35 -16.18 6.00 -14.89
C TYR A 35 -17.47 5.89 -14.07
N ARG A 36 -18.58 5.41 -14.67
CA ARG A 36 -19.84 5.22 -13.96
C ARG A 36 -19.71 4.25 -12.79
N HIS A 37 -19.05 3.11 -13.00
CA HIS A 37 -18.80 2.14 -11.92
C HIS A 37 -17.86 2.69 -10.84
N PHE A 38 -16.84 3.44 -11.24
CA PHE A 38 -15.92 4.10 -10.33
C PHE A 38 -16.67 5.11 -9.43
N LYS A 39 -17.51 5.98 -10.03
CA LYS A 39 -18.36 6.95 -9.32
C LYS A 39 -19.40 6.29 -8.43
N ALA A 40 -19.89 5.10 -8.79
CA ALA A 40 -20.79 4.29 -7.97
C ALA A 40 -20.07 3.59 -6.79
N GLY A 41 -18.75 3.75 -6.64
CA GLY A 41 -17.99 3.17 -5.53
C GLY A 41 -17.54 1.73 -5.75
N HIS A 42 -17.63 1.18 -6.97
CA HIS A 42 -17.27 -0.22 -7.26
C HIS A 42 -15.76 -0.51 -7.18
N HIS A 43 -14.95 0.45 -6.77
CA HIS A 43 -13.52 0.30 -6.47
C HIS A 43 -13.25 -0.09 -5.00
N VAL A 44 -14.31 -0.22 -4.19
CA VAL A 44 -14.28 -0.71 -2.81
C VAL A 44 -15.02 -2.04 -2.75
N LEU A 45 -14.33 -3.07 -2.26
CA LEU A 45 -14.86 -4.40 -2.03
C LEU A 45 -15.10 -4.61 -0.54
N ARG A 46 -16.14 -5.39 -0.22
CA ARG A 46 -16.46 -5.73 1.16
C ARG A 46 -16.87 -7.20 1.24
N ARG A 47 -16.19 -7.98 2.08
CA ARG A 47 -16.48 -9.42 2.26
C ARG A 47 -17.52 -9.70 3.34
N THR A 48 -17.69 -8.80 4.31
CA THR A 48 -18.57 -8.96 5.46
C THR A 48 -19.36 -7.69 5.70
N ASP A 49 -20.59 -7.80 6.22
CA ASP A 49 -21.45 -6.62 6.46
C ASP A 49 -21.03 -5.77 7.67
N ARG A 50 -19.78 -5.88 8.13
CA ARG A 50 -19.24 -5.07 9.22
C ARG A 50 -19.11 -3.61 8.79
N PHE A 51 -19.24 -2.70 9.74
CA PHE A 51 -18.94 -1.28 9.50
C PHE A 51 -17.44 -1.11 9.19
N TRP A 52 -17.11 -0.18 8.28
CA TRP A 52 -15.73 0.17 7.91
C TRP A 52 -14.88 -0.99 7.37
N SER A 53 -15.49 -2.07 6.88
CA SER A 53 -14.79 -3.23 6.32
C SER A 53 -14.54 -3.15 4.81
N GLY A 54 -14.76 -1.98 4.21
CA GLY A 54 -14.46 -1.72 2.80
C GLY A 54 -12.96 -1.66 2.56
N LEU A 55 -12.47 -2.43 1.59
CA LEU A 55 -11.08 -2.46 1.16
C LEU A 55 -11.01 -2.08 -0.32
N SER A 56 -9.93 -1.42 -0.73
CA SER A 56 -9.72 -1.20 -2.17
C SER A 56 -9.56 -2.55 -2.89
N THR A 57 -9.89 -2.58 -4.17
CA THR A 57 -9.76 -3.79 -4.99
C THR A 57 -8.32 -4.31 -5.02
N ASP A 58 -7.34 -3.42 -5.16
CA ASP A 58 -5.91 -3.78 -5.16
C ASP A 58 -5.48 -4.41 -3.82
N LEU A 59 -5.85 -3.80 -2.70
CA LEU A 59 -5.53 -4.31 -1.37
C LEU A 59 -6.22 -5.67 -1.12
N THR A 60 -7.42 -5.86 -1.66
CA THR A 60 -8.13 -7.14 -1.60
C THR A 60 -7.41 -8.22 -2.40
N ILE A 61 -6.98 -7.90 -3.62
CA ILE A 61 -6.17 -8.79 -4.44
C ILE A 61 -4.88 -9.14 -3.69
N GLU A 62 -4.15 -8.15 -3.19
CA GLU A 62 -2.87 -8.40 -2.53
C GLU A 62 -3.01 -9.18 -1.20
N GLN A 63 -3.91 -8.77 -0.32
CA GLN A 63 -4.00 -9.33 1.03
C GLN A 63 -4.80 -10.63 1.11
N ILE A 64 -5.66 -10.88 0.12
CA ILE A 64 -6.55 -12.04 0.12
C ILE A 64 -6.17 -13.00 -1.00
N LEU A 65 -6.20 -12.53 -2.26
CA LEU A 65 -5.92 -13.41 -3.39
C LEU A 65 -4.44 -13.78 -3.48
N MET A 66 -3.54 -12.82 -3.24
CA MET A 66 -2.10 -13.04 -3.33
C MET A 66 -1.49 -13.61 -2.05
N ARG A 67 -2.23 -13.67 -0.93
CA ARG A 67 -1.71 -14.23 0.33
C ARG A 67 -1.36 -15.71 0.20
N SER A 68 -2.21 -16.51 -0.46
CA SER A 68 -1.93 -17.93 -0.75
C SER A 68 -0.81 -18.09 -1.79
N VAL A 69 -0.66 -17.12 -2.69
CA VAL A 69 0.40 -17.08 -3.72
C VAL A 69 1.77 -16.75 -3.10
N LYS A 70 1.81 -15.88 -2.08
CA LYS A 70 3.03 -15.38 -1.43
C LYS A 70 3.45 -16.21 -0.20
N SER A 71 2.59 -17.06 0.36
CA SER A 71 2.92 -17.94 1.49
C SER A 71 3.91 -19.05 1.11
N SER A 72 4.55 -19.66 2.11
CA SER A 72 5.45 -20.81 1.95
C SER A 72 4.78 -21.93 1.13
N GLY A 73 5.36 -22.30 -0.03
CA GLY A 73 4.78 -23.26 -0.97
C GLY A 73 3.96 -22.64 -2.11
N GLY A 74 3.82 -21.31 -2.15
CA GLY A 74 3.13 -20.57 -3.21
C GLY A 74 4.01 -20.25 -4.43
N LEU A 75 3.35 -19.69 -5.46
CA LEU A 75 3.90 -19.52 -6.81
C LEU A 75 5.07 -18.53 -6.92
N THR A 76 5.30 -17.67 -5.92
CA THR A 76 6.35 -16.63 -5.97
C THR A 76 7.77 -17.15 -5.85
N ARG A 77 7.97 -18.44 -5.55
CA ARG A 77 9.31 -19.03 -5.35
C ARG A 77 9.81 -19.94 -6.49
N GLY A 78 9.07 -20.09 -7.59
CA GLY A 78 9.45 -20.94 -8.74
C GLY A 78 9.77 -20.16 -10.03
N ARG A 79 10.66 -20.70 -10.89
CA ARG A 79 10.91 -20.18 -12.26
C ARG A 79 10.02 -20.93 -13.27
N GLY A 80 9.30 -20.20 -14.12
CA GLY A 80 8.37 -20.73 -15.14
C GLY A 80 6.95 -20.22 -14.90
N MET A 81 6.48 -19.27 -15.73
CA MET A 81 5.52 -18.26 -15.25
C MET A 81 4.15 -18.20 -15.92
N GLU A 82 3.85 -18.87 -17.03
CA GLU A 82 2.57 -18.61 -17.73
C GLU A 82 1.54 -19.73 -17.57
N SER A 83 1.88 -20.98 -17.95
CA SER A 83 0.94 -22.11 -17.85
C SER A 83 0.64 -22.52 -16.41
N GLN A 84 1.64 -22.47 -15.52
CA GLN A 84 1.45 -22.76 -14.10
C GLN A 84 0.63 -21.67 -13.39
N ARG A 85 0.72 -20.40 -13.84
CA ARG A 85 -0.16 -19.32 -13.34
C ARG A 85 -1.61 -19.57 -13.73
N ALA A 86 -1.86 -19.90 -14.99
CA ALA A 86 -3.20 -20.19 -15.48
C ALA A 86 -3.81 -21.39 -14.75
N GLN A 87 -3.05 -22.50 -14.65
CA GLN A 87 -3.50 -23.70 -13.95
C GLN A 87 -3.81 -23.41 -12.47
N TRP A 88 -2.97 -22.61 -11.80
CA TRP A 88 -3.20 -22.23 -10.41
C TRP A 88 -4.43 -21.32 -10.25
N ILE A 89 -4.57 -20.28 -11.08
CA ILE A 89 -5.74 -19.37 -11.06
C ILE A 89 -7.03 -20.17 -11.27
N LEU A 90 -7.02 -21.11 -12.21
CA LEU A 90 -8.18 -21.96 -12.52
C LEU A 90 -8.45 -23.00 -11.43
N SER A 91 -7.43 -23.47 -10.70
CA SER A 91 -7.60 -24.42 -9.60
C SER A 91 -8.00 -23.75 -8.28
N MET A 92 -7.73 -22.46 -8.09
CA MET A 92 -8.00 -21.74 -6.83
C MET A 92 -9.46 -21.79 -6.37
N PRO A 93 -10.49 -21.59 -7.23
CA PRO A 93 -11.89 -21.75 -6.84
C PRO A 93 -12.20 -23.16 -6.32
N ALA A 94 -11.76 -24.19 -7.05
CA ALA A 94 -11.95 -25.58 -6.64
C ALA A 94 -11.25 -25.88 -5.31
N CYS A 95 -10.00 -25.43 -5.13
CA CYS A 95 -9.28 -25.59 -3.87
C CYS A 95 -9.96 -24.83 -2.71
N ALA A 96 -10.56 -23.67 -2.96
CA ALA A 96 -11.31 -22.91 -1.96
C ALA A 96 -12.60 -23.64 -1.56
N ASP A 97 -13.30 -24.26 -2.50
CA ASP A 97 -14.49 -25.08 -2.24
C ASP A 97 -14.14 -26.32 -1.42
N TYR A 98 -13.08 -27.05 -1.79
CA TYR A 98 -12.58 -28.18 -1.00
C TYR A 98 -12.17 -27.77 0.42
N ASN A 99 -11.48 -26.64 0.57
CA ASN A 99 -11.08 -26.13 1.88
C ASN A 99 -12.29 -25.72 2.73
N SER A 100 -13.32 -25.14 2.12
CA SER A 100 -14.57 -24.80 2.82
C SER A 100 -15.31 -26.06 3.26
N ALA A 101 -15.46 -27.05 2.37
CA ALA A 101 -16.07 -28.34 2.69
C ALA A 101 -15.31 -29.11 3.79
N MET A 102 -13.97 -29.03 3.80
CA MET A 102 -13.15 -29.63 4.86
C MET A 102 -13.31 -28.91 6.20
N GLN A 103 -13.47 -27.58 6.21
CA GLN A 103 -13.76 -26.83 7.44
C GLN A 103 -15.14 -27.20 7.99
N ASP A 104 -16.15 -27.33 7.13
CA ASP A 104 -17.49 -27.76 7.51
C ASP A 104 -17.48 -29.19 8.07
N LEU A 105 -16.77 -30.11 7.39
CA LEU A 105 -16.66 -31.52 7.81
C LEU A 105 -15.94 -31.67 9.16
N THR A 106 -14.87 -30.92 9.38
CA THR A 106 -14.06 -31.04 10.60
C THR A 106 -14.62 -30.23 11.76
N GLY A 107 -15.59 -29.35 11.51
CA GLY A 107 -16.08 -28.37 12.50
C GLY A 107 -15.02 -27.34 12.91
N VAL A 108 -13.84 -27.35 12.26
CA VAL A 108 -12.75 -26.40 12.49
C VAL A 108 -12.88 -25.29 11.48
N GLY A 109 -13.93 -24.48 11.63
CA GLY A 109 -14.06 -23.24 10.89
C GLY A 109 -13.00 -22.24 11.34
N TYR A 110 -12.38 -21.52 10.40
CA TYR A 110 -11.68 -20.27 10.73
C TYR A 110 -12.72 -19.22 11.15
N CYS A 111 -13.24 -19.35 12.36
CA CYS A 111 -14.12 -18.35 12.95
C CYS A 111 -13.26 -17.13 13.26
N THR A 112 -13.35 -16.10 12.43
CA THR A 112 -12.87 -14.79 12.82
C THR A 112 -13.74 -14.31 13.97
N SER A 113 -13.17 -14.29 15.18
CA SER A 113 -13.77 -13.61 16.33
C SER A 113 -14.33 -12.25 15.91
N ASP A 114 -15.47 -11.85 16.50
CA ASP A 114 -15.99 -10.49 16.34
C ASP A 114 -15.04 -9.43 16.91
N GLN A 115 -14.07 -9.84 17.74
CA GLN A 115 -12.98 -8.97 18.12
C GLN A 115 -12.09 -8.69 16.91
N HIS A 116 -12.00 -7.40 16.57
CA HIS A 116 -11.03 -6.91 15.60
C HIS A 116 -9.63 -7.45 15.96
N LYS A 117 -8.88 -7.95 14.98
CA LYS A 117 -7.53 -8.52 15.19
C LYS A 117 -6.60 -7.60 15.99
N GLU A 118 -6.79 -6.29 15.85
CA GLU A 118 -6.01 -5.27 16.56
C GLU A 118 -6.40 -5.10 18.04
N ALA A 119 -7.59 -5.55 18.45
CA ALA A 119 -8.06 -5.47 19.84
C ALA A 119 -7.59 -6.65 20.71
N THR A 120 -6.88 -7.61 20.12
CA THR A 120 -6.39 -8.80 20.83
C THR A 120 -5.34 -8.45 21.87
N ARG A 121 -5.30 -9.20 23.00
CA ARG A 121 -4.31 -8.98 24.07
C ARG A 121 -2.87 -9.05 23.54
N ALA A 122 -2.59 -9.99 22.65
CA ALA A 122 -1.27 -10.14 22.03
C ALA A 122 -0.88 -8.91 21.20
N ARG A 123 -1.83 -8.33 20.44
CA ARG A 123 -1.58 -7.08 19.70
C ARG A 123 -1.30 -5.92 20.63
N LYS A 124 -2.14 -5.72 21.65
CA LYS A 124 -1.97 -4.64 22.64
C LYS A 124 -0.59 -4.69 23.33
N GLU A 125 -0.15 -5.89 23.69
CA GLU A 125 1.15 -6.08 24.32
C GLU A 125 2.30 -5.78 23.35
N ARG A 126 2.20 -6.21 22.08
CA ARG A 126 3.17 -5.85 21.04
C ARG A 126 3.23 -4.34 20.83
N ASP A 127 2.08 -3.69 20.67
CA ASP A 127 2.00 -2.24 20.48
C ASP A 127 2.60 -1.49 21.67
N ARG A 128 2.41 -1.99 22.90
CA ARG A 128 3.04 -1.45 24.10
C ARG A 128 4.57 -1.54 24.02
N VAL A 129 5.10 -2.71 23.66
CA VAL A 129 6.55 -2.94 23.51
C VAL A 129 7.14 -2.04 22.41
N ASP A 130 6.50 -2.00 21.24
CA ASP A 130 6.93 -1.19 20.10
C ASP A 130 6.89 0.31 20.45
N THR A 131 5.84 0.76 21.16
CA THR A 131 5.71 2.14 21.62
C THR A 131 6.85 2.51 22.57
N LEU A 132 7.20 1.63 23.53
CA LEU A 132 8.31 1.88 24.44
C LEU A 132 9.65 1.94 23.71
N ALA A 133 9.88 1.07 22.74
CA ALA A 133 11.09 1.10 21.92
C ALA A 133 11.21 2.42 21.13
N ILE A 134 10.11 2.91 20.56
CA ILE A 134 10.07 4.21 19.89
C ILE A 134 10.34 5.35 20.88
N LEU A 135 9.72 5.33 22.06
CA LEU A 135 9.94 6.36 23.08
C LEU A 135 11.39 6.40 23.56
N GLU A 136 12.00 5.23 23.82
CA GLU A 136 13.40 5.12 24.17
C GLU A 136 14.29 5.70 23.06
N TYR A 137 14.04 5.32 21.80
CA TYR A 137 14.75 5.84 20.64
C TYR A 137 14.65 7.37 20.49
N LEU A 138 13.44 7.91 20.66
CA LEU A 138 13.18 9.35 20.56
C LEU A 138 13.66 10.15 21.77
N THR A 139 13.92 9.51 22.91
CA THR A 139 14.51 10.17 24.09
C THR A 139 15.91 10.67 23.77
N GLU A 140 16.71 9.88 23.05
CA GLU A 140 18.04 10.28 22.58
C GLU A 140 17.99 11.20 21.35
N ARG A 141 16.98 11.03 20.48
CA ARG A 141 16.85 11.71 19.18
C ARG A 141 15.57 12.53 19.10
N ASN A 142 15.37 13.39 20.09
CA ASN A 142 14.15 14.18 20.20
C ASN A 142 14.03 15.17 19.01
N PRO A 143 13.02 15.03 18.13
CA PRO A 143 12.86 15.89 16.95
C PRO A 143 12.30 17.28 17.29
N PHE A 144 11.93 17.53 18.54
CA PHE A 144 11.37 18.79 19.01
C PHE A 144 12.35 19.61 19.86
N THR A 145 13.64 19.29 19.81
CA THR A 145 14.67 20.18 20.35
C THR A 145 14.70 21.47 19.52
N ASN A 146 15.10 22.59 20.13
CA ASN A 146 15.27 23.87 19.43
C ASN A 146 16.53 23.88 18.52
N ASP A 147 16.90 22.74 17.97
CA ASP A 147 18.00 22.62 17.03
C ASP A 147 17.54 23.18 15.67
N VAL A 148 18.37 24.03 15.07
CA VAL A 148 18.09 24.66 13.78
C VAL A 148 18.48 23.73 12.62
N SER A 149 19.30 22.71 12.90
CA SER A 149 19.74 21.75 11.89
C SER A 149 18.62 20.78 11.50
N LEU A 150 18.51 20.51 10.20
CA LEU A 150 17.61 19.49 9.69
C LEU A 150 18.30 18.13 9.76
N ARG A 151 17.90 17.26 10.70
CA ARG A 151 18.52 15.96 10.92
C ARG A 151 17.60 14.81 10.51
N ASN A 152 18.17 13.79 9.86
CA ASN A 152 17.49 12.53 9.62
C ASN A 152 17.29 11.80 10.95
N ILE A 153 16.03 11.45 11.27
CA ILE A 153 15.69 10.85 12.57
C ILE A 153 16.24 9.43 12.74
N GLU A 154 16.40 8.66 11.66
CA GLU A 154 16.86 7.28 11.66
C GLU A 154 18.40 7.20 11.72
N THR A 155 19.07 7.98 10.87
CA THR A 155 20.53 7.91 10.69
C THR A 155 21.29 8.94 11.51
N GLY A 156 20.62 10.00 12.00
CA GLY A 156 21.24 11.12 12.69
C GLY A 156 22.05 12.06 11.77
N VAL A 157 22.00 11.87 10.45
CA VAL A 157 22.74 12.70 9.50
C VAL A 157 22.08 14.07 9.37
N GLU A 158 22.86 15.13 9.53
CA GLU A 158 22.43 16.51 9.30
C GLU A 158 22.48 16.84 7.81
N ALA A 159 21.43 17.50 7.33
CA ALA A 159 21.36 18.02 5.97
C ALA A 159 22.26 19.25 5.83
N GLU A 160 22.67 19.54 4.59
CA GLU A 160 23.44 20.75 4.29
C GLU A 160 22.63 22.02 4.60
N PRO A 161 23.27 23.14 5.00
CA PRO A 161 22.57 24.35 5.45
C PRO A 161 21.67 25.02 4.41
N ASP A 162 21.86 24.71 3.13
CA ASP A 162 21.07 25.21 2.00
C ASP A 162 19.77 24.40 1.78
N VAL A 163 19.66 23.20 2.37
CA VAL A 163 18.50 22.34 2.26
C VAL A 163 17.33 22.92 3.06
N ASN A 164 16.23 23.20 2.37
CA ASN A 164 15.00 23.69 2.98
C ASN A 164 13.80 22.86 2.47
N VAL A 165 13.20 22.10 3.38
CA VAL A 165 12.05 21.21 3.08
C VAL A 165 10.75 21.97 2.82
N ASP A 166 10.57 23.16 3.38
CA ASP A 166 9.39 24.00 3.13
C ASP A 166 9.33 24.45 1.66
N LYS A 167 10.49 24.54 1.00
CA LYS A 167 10.60 24.85 -0.42
C LYS A 167 10.33 23.65 -1.33
N ALA A 168 10.06 22.45 -0.80
CA ALA A 168 9.93 21.22 -1.59
C ALA A 168 8.91 21.35 -2.73
N GLU A 169 7.75 21.97 -2.50
CA GLU A 169 6.76 22.17 -3.55
C GLU A 169 7.30 23.09 -4.67
N SER A 170 7.92 24.21 -4.30
CA SER A 170 8.47 25.18 -5.25
C SER A 170 9.61 24.58 -6.09
N THR A 171 10.50 23.80 -5.45
CA THR A 171 11.60 23.08 -6.11
C THR A 171 11.04 22.02 -7.05
N GLY A 172 10.07 21.23 -6.58
CA GLY A 172 9.38 20.23 -7.38
C GLY A 172 8.71 20.82 -8.63
N ASN A 173 8.02 21.95 -8.48
CA ASN A 173 7.38 22.65 -9.59
C ASN A 173 8.39 23.16 -10.62
N LYS A 174 9.51 23.77 -10.18
CA LYS A 174 10.58 24.19 -11.10
C LYS A 174 11.12 23.01 -11.90
N THR A 175 11.37 21.88 -11.25
CA THR A 175 11.87 20.69 -11.92
C THR A 175 10.82 20.08 -12.87
N LEU A 176 9.54 20.10 -12.51
CA LEU A 176 8.46 19.66 -13.41
C LEU A 176 8.37 20.54 -14.67
N GLU A 177 8.54 21.86 -14.56
CA GLU A 177 8.59 22.75 -15.73
C GLU A 177 9.78 22.41 -16.64
N LEU A 178 10.95 22.12 -16.07
CA LEU A 178 12.12 21.68 -16.84
C LEU A 178 11.90 20.34 -17.56
N MET A 179 11.07 19.47 -17.00
CA MET A 179 10.73 18.17 -17.60
C MET A 179 9.74 18.29 -18.76
N LYS A 180 9.05 19.43 -18.93
CA LYS A 180 8.09 19.60 -20.03
C LYS A 180 8.82 19.64 -21.38
N GLY A 181 8.33 18.85 -22.34
CA GLY A 181 8.85 18.83 -23.71
C GLY A 181 10.18 18.10 -23.89
N GLN A 182 10.80 17.61 -22.83
CA GLN A 182 11.93 16.69 -22.96
C GLN A 182 11.41 15.33 -23.45
N LYS A 183 12.03 14.80 -24.51
CA LYS A 183 11.84 13.39 -24.88
C LYS A 183 12.49 12.54 -23.79
N PHE A 184 11.70 11.63 -23.24
CA PHE A 184 12.19 10.61 -22.32
C PHE A 184 12.97 9.53 -23.05
#